data_AF-K2CXI7-F1
#
_entry.id   AF-K2CXI7-F1
#
_cell.length_a   1.000
_cell.length_b   1.000
_cell.length_c   1.000
_cell.angle_alpha   90.00
_cell.angle_beta   90.00
_cell.angle_gamma   90.00
#
_symmetry.space_group_name_H-M   'P 1'
#
loop_
_entity.id
_entity.type
_entity.pdbx_description
1 polymer ?
#
loop_
_entity_poly.entity_id
_entity_poly.type
_entity_poly.pdbx_seq_one_letter_code
_entity_poly.pdbx_strand_id
1 'polypeptide(L)' 'MTDAEIIETLGGATAVARRLGFKTPDGARRVHNWIKRGIPPRVKLDHAALFKKAATSMKATAPARGEAQEAAHG' A
#
# COMPACT_ATOMS: atom_id res chain seq x y z
N MET A 1 -0.45 -7.65 11.67
CA MET A 1 -0.50 -7.04 10.33
C MET A 1 -0.66 -5.54 10.49
N THR A 2 0.39 -4.82 10.14
CA THR A 2 0.42 -3.35 10.10
C THR A 2 -0.09 -2.86 8.75
N ASP A 3 -0.48 -1.59 8.68
CA ASP A 3 -0.90 -0.97 7.43
C ASP A 3 0.23 -0.94 6.37
N ALA A 4 1.48 -0.83 6.82
CA ALA A 4 2.66 -0.94 5.96
C ALA A 4 2.74 -2.31 5.28
N GLU A 5 2.59 -3.40 6.03
CA GLU A 5 2.61 -4.77 5.48
C GLU A 5 1.46 -5.02 4.49
N ILE A 6 0.29 -4.45 4.76
CA ILE A 6 -0.86 -4.50 3.85
C ILE A 6 -0.52 -3.82 2.53
N ILE A 7 0.03 -2.59 2.59
CA ILE A 7 0.40 -1.84 1.41
C ILE A 7 1.44 -2.59 0.59
N GLU A 8 2.45 -3.18 1.24
CA GLU A 8 3.47 -3.95 0.51
C GLU A 8 2.92 -5.24 -0.12
N THR A 9 2.07 -5.97 0.60
CA THR A 9 1.40 -7.16 0.03
C THR A 9 0.54 -6.82 -1.19
N LEU A 10 0.04 -5.59 -1.26
CA LEU A 10 -0.73 -5.10 -2.39
C LEU A 10 0.13 -4.59 -3.57
N GLY A 11 1.45 -4.66 -3.47
CA GLY A 11 2.41 -4.22 -4.50
C GLY A 11 2.97 -2.81 -4.27
N GLY A 12 2.93 -2.33 -3.03
CA GLY A 12 3.49 -1.05 -2.63
C GLY A 12 2.58 0.16 -2.89
N ALA A 13 3.05 1.35 -2.50
CA ALA A 13 2.26 2.58 -2.48
C ALA A 13 1.69 2.98 -3.86
N THR A 14 2.48 2.80 -4.93
CA THR A 14 2.06 3.12 -6.30
C THR A 14 0.96 2.18 -6.79
N ALA A 15 1.08 0.88 -6.54
CA ALA A 15 0.07 -0.10 -6.94
C ALA A 15 -1.26 0.13 -6.20
N VAL A 16 -1.18 0.39 -4.90
CA VAL A 16 -2.34 0.73 -4.07
C VAL A 16 -2.99 2.02 -4.57
N ALA A 17 -2.23 3.09 -4.83
CA ALA A 17 -2.77 4.34 -5.34
C ALA A 17 -3.51 4.16 -6.68
N ARG A 18 -2.97 3.34 -7.59
CA ARG A 18 -3.64 2.99 -8.86
C ARG A 18 -4.94 2.22 -8.65
N ARG A 19 -4.96 1.24 -7.74
CA ARG A 19 -6.18 0.47 -7.40
C ARG A 19 -7.25 1.32 -6.73
N LEU A 20 -6.84 2.38 -6.03
CA LEU A 20 -7.73 3.37 -5.42
C LEU A 20 -8.18 4.48 -6.40
N GLY A 21 -7.70 4.46 -7.64
CA GLY A 21 -8.03 5.47 -8.64
C GLY A 21 -7.40 6.85 -8.37
N PHE A 22 -6.37 6.94 -7.54
CA PHE A 22 -5.68 8.21 -7.31
C PHE A 22 -4.77 8.56 -8.48
N LYS A 23 -4.77 9.84 -8.86
CA LYS A 23 -3.86 10.37 -9.88
C LYS A 23 -2.42 10.36 -9.36
N THR A 24 -1.49 9.89 -10.19
CA THR A 24 -0.05 9.98 -9.91
C THR A 24 0.48 11.36 -10.32
N PRO A 25 1.48 11.92 -9.60
CA PRO A 25 2.23 11.29 -8.50
C PRO A 25 1.62 11.47 -7.10
N ASP A 26 0.70 12.41 -6.90
CA ASP A 26 0.18 12.76 -5.57
C ASP A 26 -0.53 11.61 -4.85
N GLY A 27 -1.21 10.74 -5.59
CA GLY A 27 -1.81 9.52 -5.06
C GLY A 27 -0.81 8.58 -4.41
N ALA A 28 0.32 8.33 -5.08
CA ALA A 28 1.38 7.46 -4.55
C ALA A 28 2.01 8.07 -3.30
N ARG A 29 2.27 9.39 -3.29
CA ARG A 29 2.82 10.10 -2.13
C ARG A 29 1.85 10.08 -0.93
N ARG A 30 0.54 10.19 -1.19
CA ARG A 30 -0.50 10.03 -0.17
C ARG A 30 -0.45 8.65 0.48
N VAL A 31 -0.38 7.58 -0.32
CA VAL A 31 -0.32 6.21 0.21
C VAL A 31 1.01 5.96 0.93
N HIS A 32 2.12 6.51 0.45
CA HIS A 32 3.40 6.43 1.13
C HIS A 32 3.34 7.03 2.55
N ASN A 33 2.59 8.13 2.76
CA ASN A 33 2.37 8.67 4.10
C ASN A 33 1.59 7.72 5.02
N TRP A 34 0.73 6.86 4.48
CA TRP A 34 -0.04 5.87 5.26
C TRP A 34 0.83 4.75 5.81
N ILE A 35 1.97 4.47 5.18
CA ILE A 35 2.95 3.49 5.70
C ILE A 35 3.39 3.88 7.11
N LYS A 36 3.63 5.19 7.35
CA LYS A 36 4.05 5.71 8.66
C LYS A 36 2.89 6.08 9.58
N ARG A 37 1.79 6.62 9.03
CA ARG A 37 0.66 7.17 9.81
C ARG A 37 -0.51 6.19 10.01
N GLY A 38 -0.52 5.09 9.28
CA GLY A 38 -1.68 4.21 9.13
C GLY A 38 -2.60 4.64 7.99
N ILE A 39 -3.34 3.67 7.46
CA ILE A 39 -4.37 3.92 6.44
C ILE A 39 -5.60 4.50 7.15
N PRO A 40 -6.18 5.61 6.65
CA PRO A 40 -7.38 6.19 7.25
C PRO A 40 -8.52 5.15 7.38
N PRO A 41 -9.20 5.05 8.53
CA PRO A 41 -10.26 4.06 8.75
C PRO A 41 -11.35 4.09 7.68
N ARG A 42 -11.75 5.29 7.23
CA ARG A 42 -12.74 5.45 6.18
C ARG A 42 -12.30 4.84 4.84
N VAL A 43 -11.04 5.00 4.47
CA VAL A 43 -10.48 4.38 3.24
C VAL A 43 -10.49 2.86 3.36
N LYS A 44 -10.23 2.30 4.54
CA LYS A 44 -10.32 0.85 4.77
C LYS A 44 -11.73 0.33 4.60
N LEU A 45 -12.73 1.08 5.07
CA LEU A 45 -14.15 0.71 4.96
C LEU A 45 -14.64 0.80 3.52
N ASP A 46 -14.39 1.93 2.86
CA ASP A 46 -14.81 2.18 1.47
C ASP A 46 -14.16 1.17 0.50
N HIS A 47 -12.97 0.66 0.84
CA HIS A 47 -12.24 -0.33 0.03
C HIS A 47 -11.96 -1.63 0.79
N ALA A 48 -12.91 -2.08 1.61
CA ALA A 48 -12.76 -3.29 2.43
C ALA A 48 -12.37 -4.52 1.59
N ALA A 49 -12.89 -4.65 0.37
CA ALA A 49 -12.56 -5.76 -0.53
C ALA A 49 -11.06 -5.80 -0.92
N LEU A 50 -10.41 -4.63 -1.06
CA LEU A 50 -8.99 -4.52 -1.40
C LEU A 50 -8.12 -4.93 -0.22
N PHE A 51 -8.41 -4.39 0.97
CA PHE A 51 -7.58 -4.59 2.16
C PHE A 51 -7.84 -5.91 2.90
N LYS A 52 -9.06 -6.48 2.80
CA LYS A 52 -9.39 -7.80 3.38
C LYS A 52 -8.69 -8.94 2.65
N LYS A 53 -8.52 -8.84 1.32
CA LYS A 53 -7.77 -9.83 0.52
C LYS A 53 -6.30 -9.91 0.93
N ALA A 54 -5.66 -8.78 1.23
CA ALA A 54 -4.27 -8.76 1.68
C ALA A 54 -4.10 -9.50 3.02
N ALA A 55 -5.02 -9.31 3.97
CA ALA A 55 -4.98 -9.99 5.26
C ALA A 55 -5.18 -11.52 5.16
N THR A 56 -5.96 -11.98 4.16
CA THR A 56 -6.17 -13.41 3.93
C THR A 56 -5.02 -14.05 3.14
N SER A 57 -4.44 -13.36 2.15
CA SER A 57 -3.35 -13.92 1.33
C SER A 57 -2.03 -14.13 2.07
N MET A 58 -1.73 -13.35 3.11
CA MET A 58 -0.50 -13.55 3.90
C MET A 58 -0.54 -14.74 4.87
N LYS A 59 -1.71 -15.38 5.09
CA LYS A 59 -1.73 -16.67 5.81
C LYS A 59 -1.07 -17.80 5.00
N ALA A 60 -0.75 -17.59 3.72
CA ALA A 60 -0.22 -18.64 2.84
C ALA A 60 1.28 -18.58 2.56
N THR A 61 1.98 -17.43 2.61
CA THR A 61 3.42 -17.37 2.29
C THR A 61 4.04 -16.00 2.68
N ALA A 62 5.16 -16.03 3.38
CA ALA A 62 6.20 -14.97 3.43
C ALA A 62 7.44 -15.47 2.65
N PRO A 63 8.48 -14.68 2.31
CA PRO A 63 8.75 -13.25 2.58
C PRO A 63 9.21 -12.46 1.32
N ALA A 64 9.38 -11.13 1.39
CA ALA A 64 10.40 -10.41 0.59
C ALA A 64 10.50 -8.93 0.99
N ARG A 65 11.65 -8.58 1.56
CA ARG A 65 12.18 -7.23 1.73
C ARG A 65 12.48 -6.67 0.34
N GLY A 66 11.71 -5.68 -0.12
CA GLY A 66 11.93 -4.99 -1.39
C GLY A 66 12.53 -3.60 -1.17
N GLU A 67 13.84 -3.50 -1.30
CA GLU A 67 14.55 -2.25 -1.55
C GLU A 67 14.11 -1.69 -2.91
N ALA A 68 13.40 -0.55 -2.94
CA ALA A 68 13.20 0.23 -4.16
C ALA A 68 12.72 1.66 -3.83
N GLN A 69 13.66 2.60 -3.74
CA GLN A 69 13.50 3.89 -4.41
C GLN A 69 14.89 4.43 -4.74
N GLU A 70 15.37 4.04 -5.91
CA GLU A 70 16.60 4.49 -6.57
C GLU A 70 16.37 5.84 -7.27
N ALA A 71 17.39 6.70 -7.17
CA ALA A 71 17.85 7.68 -8.16
C ALA A 71 16.97 8.84 -8.69
N ALA A 72 17.66 10.00 -8.79
CA ALA A 72 17.58 11.03 -9.82
C ALA A 72 16.63 12.24 -9.66
N HIS A 73 17.15 13.26 -8.96
CA HIS A 73 17.24 14.65 -9.47
C HIS A 73 18.53 15.19 -8.83
N GLY A 74 19.66 15.29 -9.52
CA GLY A 74 19.95 16.27 -10.56
C GLY A 74 21.08 17.14 -10.01
#